data_AF-A0A9P8HNB8-F1
#
_entry.id   AF-A0A9P8HNB8-F1
#
_cell.length_a   1.000
_cell.length_b   1.000
_cell.length_c   1.000
_cell.angle_alpha   90.00
_cell.angle_beta   90.00
_cell.angle_gamma   90.00
#
_symmetry.space_group_name_H-M   'P 1'
#
loop_
_entity.id
_entity.type
_entity.pdbx_description
1 polymer ?
#
loop_
_entity_poly.entity_id
_entity_poly.type
_entity_poly.pdbx_seq_one_letter_code
_entity_poly.pdbx_strand_id
1 'polypeptide(L)'
;MKSQDAIIWGLILKFGNLALVVMDTAFWQKSFATEVSATVPGYNIAAIAIFGIPWGLGTVIGLTARAIHNTPIFPTYPGEFSPSLVNAGLVMPYTIKALIGDKGIIAFFVLLFMALTSTVSSSMIAVSSILSFDLYKTYIDPKASDKRLMKVSHLAVVFHTIFITGISLALNYGGADMTWIGYFRPILSCPGIIPLGLTLAWSKQTRLAAIASPILGFLTGLSVWLATAKSMYGTINISTTEASFPALYGAIASFFSPALYSVIISLYKPDSFDWRRFLLIELAEAPKGDDSETSSPPSDDENETKANTGPNDSQSNGIVVSESPSENVFVNASSDPEKAKTINVGEKSTASISTESEIGNIDLDNVRHPFSEETLQELRRWYRIAWIFFVAVVLITFIAWPMPLYRDYIFTKSFFSGWTTVAIIWQFFAFFAVVLYPLYDGRHAIVKASRGVWRSVNGKFNRT
;
A
#
# COMPACT_ATOMS: atom_id res chain seq x y z
N MET A 1 8.55 14.78 -29.33
CA MET A 1 8.59 15.69 -28.16
C MET A 1 9.88 15.40 -27.41
N LYS A 2 10.78 16.37 -27.28
CA LYS A 2 11.98 16.24 -26.44
C LYS A 2 11.74 17.07 -25.19
N SER A 3 11.84 16.44 -24.01
CA SER A 3 11.82 17.16 -22.74
C SER A 3 12.68 16.40 -21.75
N GLN A 4 13.91 16.88 -21.57
CA GLN A 4 14.85 16.32 -20.62
C GLN A 4 14.31 16.44 -19.19
N ASP A 5 13.72 17.59 -18.86
CA ASP A 5 13.14 17.83 -17.54
C ASP A 5 11.96 16.90 -17.24
N ALA A 6 11.10 16.61 -18.22
CA ALA A 6 9.99 15.67 -18.01
C ALA A 6 10.48 14.24 -17.73
N ILE A 7 11.60 13.82 -18.34
CA ILE A 7 12.20 12.50 -18.07
C ILE A 7 12.80 12.48 -16.67
N ILE A 8 13.59 13.50 -16.30
CA ILE A 8 14.20 13.61 -14.97
C ILE A 8 13.11 13.62 -13.90
N TRP A 9 12.08 14.44 -14.09
CA TRP A 9 10.92 14.50 -13.22
C TRP A 9 10.19 13.15 -13.14
N GLY A 10 10.02 12.48 -14.28
CA GLY A 10 9.44 11.14 -14.35
C GLY A 10 10.26 10.09 -13.59
N LEU A 11 11.59 10.16 -13.61
CA LEU A 11 12.48 9.28 -12.84
C LEU A 11 12.36 9.55 -11.34
N ILE A 12 12.36 10.81 -10.92
CA ILE A 12 12.15 11.19 -9.51
C ILE A 12 10.82 10.66 -9.00
N LEU A 13 9.75 10.86 -9.78
CA LEU A 13 8.43 10.33 -9.45
C LEU A 13 8.38 8.81 -9.39
N LYS A 14 9.13 8.10 -10.24
CA LYS A 14 9.17 6.63 -10.20
C LYS A 14 9.74 6.14 -8.87
N PHE A 15 10.83 6.73 -8.38
CA PHE A 15 11.36 6.40 -7.06
C PHE A 15 10.33 6.68 -5.96
N GLY A 16 9.74 7.89 -5.97
CA GLY A 16 8.76 8.27 -4.96
C GLY A 16 7.50 7.40 -4.99
N ASN A 17 6.98 7.06 -6.16
CA ASN A 17 5.77 6.26 -6.31
C ASN A 17 6.01 4.80 -5.98
N LEU A 18 7.21 4.26 -6.25
CA LEU A 18 7.58 2.94 -5.78
C LEU A 18 7.58 2.88 -4.24
N ALA A 19 8.16 3.90 -3.59
CA ALA A 19 8.13 4.01 -2.13
C ALA A 19 6.70 4.13 -1.59
N LEU A 20 5.85 4.91 -2.25
CA LEU A 20 4.44 5.08 -1.87
C LEU A 20 3.64 3.77 -1.93
N VAL A 21 4.02 2.81 -2.76
CA VAL A 21 3.32 1.51 -2.80
C VAL A 21 3.96 0.51 -1.83
N VAL A 22 5.28 0.45 -1.79
CA VAL A 22 6.02 -0.59 -1.06
C VAL A 22 6.18 -0.26 0.43
N MET A 23 6.33 1.01 0.79
CA MET A 23 6.60 1.45 2.16
C MET A 23 5.38 2.05 2.87
N ASP A 24 4.23 2.15 2.19
CA ASP A 24 3.02 2.74 2.76
C ASP A 24 2.10 1.67 3.35
N THR A 25 1.93 1.73 4.67
CA THR A 25 1.04 0.83 5.42
C THR A 25 -0.40 0.82 4.89
N ALA A 26 -0.91 1.93 4.34
CA ALA A 26 -2.25 1.98 3.78
C ALA A 26 -2.43 1.03 2.58
N PHE A 27 -1.39 0.79 1.79
CA PHE A 27 -1.43 -0.18 0.70
C PHE A 27 -1.41 -1.61 1.24
N TRP A 28 -0.54 -1.90 2.21
CA TRP A 28 -0.46 -3.22 2.83
C TRP A 28 -1.76 -3.63 3.52
N GLN A 29 -2.40 -2.72 4.25
CA GLN A 29 -3.70 -2.96 4.89
C GLN A 29 -4.77 -3.37 3.86
N LYS A 30 -4.77 -2.76 2.68
CA LYS A 30 -5.69 -3.12 1.59
C LYS A 30 -5.34 -4.49 1.00
N SER A 31 -4.05 -4.78 0.78
CA SER A 31 -3.61 -6.10 0.30
C SER A 31 -4.05 -7.22 1.25
N PHE A 32 -3.81 -7.07 2.56
CA PHE A 32 -4.16 -8.09 3.55
C PHE A 32 -5.67 -8.26 3.75
N ALA A 33 -6.46 -7.24 3.44
CA ALA A 33 -7.92 -7.33 3.49
C ALA A 33 -8.55 -8.05 2.28
N THR A 34 -7.77 -8.37 1.24
CA THR A 34 -8.27 -9.03 0.03
C THR A 34 -8.06 -10.55 0.08
N GLU A 35 -8.95 -11.30 -0.57
CA GLU A 35 -8.73 -12.72 -0.81
C GLU A 35 -7.51 -12.95 -1.70
N VAL A 36 -6.72 -13.96 -1.38
CA VAL A 36 -5.45 -14.29 -2.05
C VAL A 36 -5.59 -14.42 -3.57
N SER A 37 -6.68 -15.03 -4.04
CA SER A 37 -6.98 -15.23 -5.46
C SER A 37 -7.34 -13.93 -6.19
N ALA A 38 -7.81 -12.91 -5.48
CA ALA A 38 -8.22 -11.62 -6.03
C ALA A 38 -7.10 -10.57 -5.99
N THR A 39 -6.13 -10.70 -5.07
CA THR A 39 -5.06 -9.72 -4.86
C THR A 39 -4.25 -9.45 -6.14
N VAL A 40 -3.63 -10.48 -6.72
CA VAL A 40 -2.73 -10.30 -7.89
C VAL A 40 -3.48 -9.84 -9.15
N PRO A 41 -4.62 -10.43 -9.54
CA PRO A 41 -5.41 -9.93 -10.66
C PRO A 41 -5.85 -8.48 -10.49
N GLY A 42 -6.32 -8.11 -9.28
CA GLY A 42 -6.73 -6.75 -8.96
C GLY A 42 -5.60 -5.74 -9.15
N TYR A 43 -4.42 -6.03 -8.58
CA TYR A 43 -3.24 -5.18 -8.76
C TYR A 43 -2.77 -5.09 -10.21
N ASN A 44 -2.82 -6.20 -10.97
CA ASN A 44 -2.43 -6.18 -12.38
C ASN A 44 -3.39 -5.35 -13.24
N ILE A 45 -4.71 -5.47 -13.04
CA ILE A 45 -5.70 -4.62 -13.73
C ILE A 45 -5.47 -3.16 -13.37
N ALA A 46 -5.29 -2.85 -12.09
CA ALA A 46 -5.00 -1.50 -11.63
C ALA A 46 -3.71 -0.94 -12.26
N ALA A 47 -2.66 -1.75 -12.36
CA ALA A 47 -1.38 -1.34 -12.96
C ALA A 47 -1.48 -1.03 -14.47
N ILE A 48 -2.43 -1.61 -15.21
CA ILE A 48 -2.68 -1.28 -16.63
C ILE A 48 -3.64 -0.09 -16.73
N ALA A 49 -4.67 -0.06 -15.91
CA ALA A 49 -5.67 1.01 -15.92
C ALA A 49 -5.06 2.35 -15.46
N ILE A 50 -4.10 2.33 -14.53
CA ILE A 50 -3.55 3.54 -13.94
C ILE A 50 -2.98 4.49 -15.00
N PHE A 51 -2.41 3.99 -16.11
CA PHE A 51 -1.88 4.82 -17.19
C PHE A 51 -2.90 5.79 -17.79
N GLY A 52 -4.19 5.43 -17.77
CA GLY A 52 -5.25 6.34 -18.22
C GLY A 52 -5.20 7.67 -17.47
N ILE A 53 -4.79 7.68 -16.20
CA ILE A 53 -4.76 8.88 -15.38
C ILE A 53 -3.56 9.78 -15.72
N PRO A 54 -2.29 9.49 -15.37
CA PRO A 54 -1.19 10.42 -15.60
C PRO A 54 -0.90 10.63 -17.08
N TRP A 55 -0.98 9.58 -17.91
CA TRP A 55 -0.71 9.72 -19.35
C TRP A 55 -1.92 10.26 -20.09
N GLY A 56 -3.11 9.66 -19.92
CA GLY A 56 -4.33 10.09 -20.62
C GLY A 56 -4.72 11.52 -20.26
N LEU A 57 -4.98 11.76 -18.97
CA LEU A 57 -5.38 13.08 -18.47
C LEU A 57 -4.27 14.12 -18.67
N GLY A 58 -3.01 13.76 -18.39
CA GLY A 58 -1.86 14.66 -18.55
C GLY A 58 -1.64 15.07 -20.00
N THR A 59 -1.73 14.13 -20.94
CA THR A 59 -1.63 14.41 -22.39
C THR A 59 -2.78 15.32 -22.82
N VAL A 60 -4.02 14.94 -22.53
CA VAL A 60 -5.18 15.67 -23.05
C VAL A 60 -5.27 17.06 -22.43
N ILE A 61 -5.24 17.18 -21.10
CA ILE A 61 -5.38 18.47 -20.42
C ILE A 61 -4.13 19.33 -20.60
N GLY A 62 -2.93 18.77 -20.42
CA GLY A 62 -1.68 19.52 -20.49
C GLY A 62 -1.40 20.09 -21.89
N LEU A 63 -1.64 19.30 -22.94
CA LEU A 63 -1.48 19.79 -24.32
C LEU A 63 -2.58 20.78 -24.70
N THR A 64 -3.80 20.59 -24.20
CA THR A 64 -4.87 21.56 -24.41
C THR A 64 -4.51 22.89 -23.75
N ALA A 65 -4.06 22.88 -22.50
CA ALA A 65 -3.54 24.07 -21.81
C ALA A 65 -2.46 24.77 -22.64
N ARG A 66 -1.49 24.00 -23.15
CA ARG A 66 -0.40 24.52 -23.98
C ARG A 66 -0.90 25.12 -25.29
N ALA A 67 -1.96 24.59 -25.88
CA ALA A 67 -2.55 25.12 -27.11
C ALA A 67 -3.30 26.44 -26.89
N ILE A 68 -4.00 26.59 -25.75
CA ILE A 68 -4.94 27.70 -25.54
C ILE A 68 -4.42 28.80 -24.61
N HIS A 69 -3.34 28.60 -23.85
CA HIS A 69 -2.89 29.55 -22.81
C HIS A 69 -2.64 30.99 -23.29
N ASN A 70 -2.27 31.17 -24.57
CA ASN A 70 -2.02 32.48 -25.17
C ASN A 70 -3.24 33.04 -25.95
N THR A 71 -4.45 32.56 -25.66
CA THR A 71 -5.67 32.98 -26.35
C THR A 71 -6.65 33.64 -25.37
N PRO A 72 -7.58 34.51 -25.85
CA PRO A 72 -8.51 35.24 -24.99
C PRO A 72 -9.44 34.40 -24.11
N ILE A 73 -9.59 33.10 -24.41
CA ILE A 73 -10.40 32.19 -23.60
C ILE A 73 -9.71 31.78 -22.30
N PHE A 74 -8.38 31.90 -22.23
CA PHE A 74 -7.62 31.43 -21.08
C PHE A 74 -7.63 32.46 -19.94
N PRO A 75 -7.81 32.05 -18.67
CA PRO A 75 -8.05 33.00 -17.58
C PRO A 75 -6.96 34.04 -17.33
N THR A 76 -5.71 33.76 -17.70
CA THR A 76 -4.59 34.70 -17.50
C THR A 76 -4.41 35.67 -18.66
N TYR A 77 -5.06 35.48 -19.81
CA TYR A 77 -4.83 36.29 -21.01
C TYR A 77 -5.21 37.77 -20.78
N PRO A 78 -4.40 38.75 -21.25
CA PRO A 78 -3.18 38.62 -22.07
C PRO A 78 -1.88 38.36 -21.28
N GLY A 79 -1.96 38.18 -19.96
CA GLY A 79 -0.83 37.85 -19.10
C GLY A 79 -0.31 36.43 -19.29
N GLU A 80 0.95 36.24 -18.86
CA GLU A 80 1.64 34.96 -18.96
C GLU A 80 1.15 33.96 -17.88
N PHE A 81 1.07 32.69 -18.25
CA PHE A 81 0.88 31.60 -17.28
C PHE A 81 2.22 31.26 -16.63
N SER A 82 2.50 31.90 -15.50
CA SER A 82 3.82 31.88 -14.86
C SER A 82 4.25 30.48 -14.37
N PRO A 83 5.57 30.20 -14.27
CA PRO A 83 6.08 28.96 -13.68
C PRO A 83 5.57 28.69 -12.26
N SER A 84 5.33 29.74 -11.46
CA SER A 84 4.76 29.59 -10.11
C SER A 84 3.35 29.00 -10.12
N LEU A 85 2.51 29.35 -11.10
CA LEU A 85 1.17 28.76 -11.25
C LEU A 85 1.26 27.29 -11.73
N VAL A 86 2.25 26.99 -12.58
CA VAL A 86 2.55 25.61 -13.01
C VAL A 86 2.96 24.76 -11.80
N ASN A 87 3.92 25.22 -11.00
CA ASN A 87 4.42 24.51 -9.81
C ASN A 87 3.35 24.38 -8.71
N ALA A 88 2.42 25.34 -8.63
CA ALA A 88 1.25 25.24 -7.77
C ALA A 88 0.18 24.23 -8.27
N GLY A 89 0.38 23.60 -9.43
CA GLY A 89 -0.52 22.58 -9.98
C GLY A 89 -1.79 23.16 -10.65
N LEU A 90 -1.78 24.43 -11.04
CA LEU A 90 -2.98 25.14 -11.52
C LEU A 90 -3.30 24.93 -13.01
N VAL A 91 -2.50 24.13 -13.73
CA VAL A 91 -2.70 23.85 -15.17
C VAL A 91 -4.11 23.32 -15.47
N MET A 92 -4.53 22.27 -14.74
CA MET A 92 -5.82 21.63 -14.95
C MET A 92 -7.02 22.52 -14.62
N PRO A 93 -7.12 23.15 -13.42
CA PRO A 93 -8.25 24.01 -13.12
C PRO A 93 -8.36 25.19 -14.11
N TYR A 94 -7.25 25.81 -14.51
CA TYR A 94 -7.30 26.91 -15.48
C TYR A 94 -7.78 26.44 -16.86
N THR A 95 -7.35 25.26 -17.29
CA THR A 95 -7.81 24.66 -18.55
C THR A 95 -9.31 24.32 -18.50
N ILE A 96 -9.78 23.76 -17.39
CA ILE A 96 -11.22 23.46 -17.19
C ILE A 96 -12.04 24.75 -17.18
N LYS A 97 -11.57 25.80 -16.50
CA LYS A 97 -12.21 27.12 -16.48
C LYS A 97 -12.33 27.69 -17.88
N ALA A 98 -11.26 27.63 -18.69
CA ALA A 98 -11.26 28.14 -20.05
C ALA A 98 -12.30 27.41 -20.94
N LEU A 99 -12.38 26.08 -20.84
CA LEU A 99 -13.19 25.27 -21.76
C LEU A 99 -14.64 25.08 -21.33
N ILE A 100 -14.88 24.90 -20.03
CA ILE A 100 -16.20 24.54 -19.48
C ILE A 100 -16.84 25.71 -18.72
N GLY A 101 -16.04 26.67 -18.25
CA GLY A 101 -16.50 27.77 -17.41
C GLY A 101 -16.75 27.36 -15.96
N ASP A 102 -17.56 28.16 -15.26
CA ASP A 102 -17.73 28.09 -13.80
C ASP A 102 -18.23 26.73 -13.30
N LYS A 103 -19.16 26.13 -14.04
CA LYS A 103 -19.72 24.82 -13.69
C LYS A 103 -18.66 23.71 -13.70
N GLY A 104 -17.71 23.78 -14.64
CA GLY A 104 -16.60 22.84 -14.72
C GLY A 104 -15.66 22.97 -13.53
N ILE A 105 -15.40 24.19 -13.08
CA ILE A 105 -14.59 24.45 -11.88
C ILE A 105 -15.28 23.94 -10.61
N ILE A 106 -16.59 24.14 -10.47
CA ILE A 106 -17.34 23.59 -9.33
C ILE A 106 -17.22 22.07 -9.29
N ALA A 107 -17.44 21.40 -10.43
CA ALA A 107 -17.28 19.95 -10.53
C ALA A 107 -15.85 19.49 -10.23
N PHE A 108 -14.84 20.24 -10.72
CA PHE A 108 -13.44 19.97 -10.42
C PHE A 108 -13.14 20.09 -8.92
N PHE A 109 -13.66 21.11 -8.23
CA PHE A 109 -13.46 21.26 -6.78
C PHE A 109 -14.13 20.15 -5.98
N VAL A 110 -15.33 19.70 -6.38
CA VAL A 110 -15.98 18.54 -5.76
C VAL A 110 -15.13 17.29 -5.95
N LEU A 111 -14.66 17.04 -7.18
CA LEU A 111 -13.79 15.90 -7.49
C LEU A 111 -12.47 15.97 -6.70
N LEU A 112 -11.85 17.15 -6.63
CA LEU A 112 -10.63 17.38 -5.86
C LEU A 112 -10.86 17.13 -4.37
N PHE A 113 -11.95 17.64 -3.81
CA PHE A 113 -12.32 17.41 -2.41
C PHE A 113 -12.51 15.92 -2.12
N MET A 114 -13.24 15.19 -2.96
CA MET A 114 -13.42 13.74 -2.82
C MET A 114 -12.11 12.97 -2.93
N ALA A 115 -11.24 13.34 -3.88
CA ALA A 115 -9.94 12.68 -4.06
C ALA A 115 -9.00 12.92 -2.86
N LEU A 116 -8.94 14.17 -2.37
CA LEU A 116 -8.12 14.53 -1.21
C LEU A 116 -8.62 13.85 0.06
N THR A 117 -9.92 13.91 0.34
CA THR A 117 -10.50 13.29 1.54
C THR A 117 -10.34 11.77 1.55
N SER A 118 -10.45 11.10 0.39
CA SER A 118 -10.17 9.67 0.27
C SER A 118 -8.72 9.30 0.64
N THR A 119 -7.76 10.13 0.20
CA THR A 119 -6.33 9.93 0.49
C THR A 119 -6.04 10.20 1.97
N VAL A 120 -6.53 11.32 2.49
CA VAL A 120 -6.36 11.72 3.91
C VAL A 120 -6.96 10.67 4.84
N SER A 121 -8.13 10.12 4.52
CA SER A 121 -8.75 9.06 5.32
C SER A 121 -7.87 7.80 5.36
N SER A 122 -7.33 7.37 4.22
CA SER A 122 -6.44 6.20 4.15
C SER A 122 -5.15 6.42 4.98
N SER A 123 -4.53 7.60 4.87
CA SER A 123 -3.30 7.90 5.62
C SER A 123 -3.55 8.02 7.12
N MET A 124 -4.70 8.57 7.53
CA MET A 124 -5.06 8.67 8.96
C MET A 124 -5.23 7.31 9.60
N ILE A 125 -5.87 6.37 8.91
CA ILE A 125 -6.04 4.99 9.41
C ILE A 125 -4.66 4.30 9.52
N ALA A 126 -3.80 4.46 8.52
CA ALA A 126 -2.46 3.90 8.54
C ALA A 126 -1.63 4.42 9.72
N VAL A 127 -1.53 5.74 9.90
CA VAL A 127 -0.75 6.33 11.01
C VAL A 127 -1.35 6.01 12.37
N SER A 128 -2.68 6.01 12.48
CA SER A 128 -3.37 5.61 13.70
C SER A 128 -3.07 4.16 14.09
N SER A 129 -3.02 3.26 13.11
CA SER A 129 -2.69 1.85 13.33
C SER A 129 -1.23 1.69 13.80
N ILE A 130 -0.29 2.41 13.18
CA ILE A 130 1.12 2.42 13.61
C ILE A 130 1.24 2.91 15.06
N LEU A 131 0.60 4.02 15.41
CA LEU A 131 0.71 4.58 16.75
C LEU A 131 0.00 3.72 17.81
N SER A 132 -1.07 3.03 17.45
CA SER A 132 -1.82 2.17 18.38
C SER A 132 -1.23 0.77 18.52
N PHE A 133 -0.99 0.05 17.42
CA PHE A 133 -0.48 -1.32 17.46
C PHE A 133 1.05 -1.36 17.60
N ASP A 134 1.78 -0.66 16.74
CA ASP A 134 3.24 -0.78 16.66
C ASP A 134 3.94 -0.02 17.79
N LEU A 135 3.37 1.09 18.26
CA LEU A 135 3.93 1.86 19.38
C LEU A 135 3.24 1.55 20.71
N TYR A 136 1.93 1.82 20.82
CA TYR A 136 1.24 1.72 22.11
C TYR A 136 1.10 0.29 22.61
N LYS A 137 0.54 -0.63 21.81
CA LYS A 137 0.38 -2.03 22.21
C LYS A 137 1.76 -2.67 22.41
N THR A 138 2.69 -2.47 21.48
CA THR A 138 4.00 -3.14 21.57
C THR A 138 4.87 -2.68 22.74
N TYR A 139 4.92 -1.37 23.04
CA TYR A 139 5.89 -0.83 24.00
C TYR A 139 5.29 -0.20 25.26
N ILE A 140 4.02 0.20 25.26
CA ILE A 140 3.39 0.92 26.39
C ILE A 140 2.47 0.00 27.19
N ASP A 141 1.56 -0.71 26.52
CA ASP A 141 0.64 -1.65 27.16
C ASP A 141 0.42 -2.90 26.29
N PRO A 142 1.30 -3.92 26.41
CA PRO A 142 1.20 -5.19 25.67
C PRO A 142 -0.07 -5.98 25.92
N LYS A 143 -0.77 -5.71 27.04
CA LYS A 143 -2.02 -6.38 27.42
C LYS A 143 -3.24 -5.50 27.16
N ALA A 144 -3.11 -4.44 26.37
CA ALA A 144 -4.22 -3.54 26.05
C ALA A 144 -5.37 -4.30 25.39
N SER A 145 -6.58 -4.16 25.95
CA SER A 145 -7.80 -4.69 25.35
C SER A 145 -8.20 -3.92 24.08
N ASP A 146 -8.98 -4.57 23.20
CA ASP A 146 -9.41 -3.96 21.93
C ASP A 146 -10.14 -2.63 22.12
N LYS A 147 -10.99 -2.53 23.17
CA LYS A 147 -11.68 -1.28 23.51
C LYS A 147 -10.70 -0.15 23.85
N ARG A 148 -9.61 -0.45 24.55
CA ARG A 148 -8.57 0.53 24.89
C ARG A 148 -7.80 0.92 23.64
N LEU A 149 -7.46 -0.06 22.79
CA LEU A 149 -6.72 0.15 21.57
C LEU A 149 -7.48 1.02 20.56
N MET A 150 -8.79 0.82 20.42
CA MET A 150 -9.66 1.69 19.62
C MET A 150 -9.66 3.14 20.13
N LYS A 151 -9.70 3.36 21.44
CA LYS A 151 -9.62 4.72 22.01
C LYS A 151 -8.29 5.39 21.69
N VAL A 152 -7.18 4.65 21.82
CA VAL A 152 -5.85 5.14 21.47
C VAL A 152 -5.76 5.45 19.97
N SER A 153 -6.32 4.58 19.13
CA SER A 153 -6.40 4.80 17.68
C SER A 153 -7.14 6.10 17.34
N HIS A 154 -8.32 6.36 17.93
CA HIS A 154 -9.04 7.62 17.72
C HIS A 154 -8.24 8.85 18.19
N LEU A 155 -7.59 8.77 19.35
CA LEU A 155 -6.74 9.85 19.85
C LEU A 155 -5.54 10.10 18.92
N ALA A 156 -4.94 9.02 18.39
CA ALA A 156 -3.84 9.09 17.44
C ALA A 156 -4.26 9.77 16.13
N VAL A 157 -5.48 9.55 15.64
CA VAL A 157 -6.04 10.27 14.47
C VAL A 157 -6.10 11.76 14.75
N VAL A 158 -6.69 12.19 15.88
CA VAL A 158 -6.82 13.61 16.22
C VAL A 158 -5.45 14.27 16.38
N PHE A 159 -4.55 13.63 17.13
CA PHE A 159 -3.18 14.10 17.30
C PHE A 159 -2.46 14.26 15.96
N HIS A 160 -2.48 13.22 15.12
CA HIS A 160 -1.81 13.24 13.83
C HIS A 160 -2.38 14.33 12.92
N THR A 161 -3.70 14.53 12.93
CA THR A 161 -4.38 15.58 12.15
C THR A 161 -3.83 16.96 12.49
N ILE A 162 -3.77 17.29 13.78
CA ILE A 162 -3.27 18.59 14.26
C ILE A 162 -1.78 18.72 13.92
N PHE A 163 -1.01 17.67 14.17
CA PHE A 163 0.43 17.64 13.91
C PHE A 163 0.76 17.86 12.43
N ILE A 164 0.17 17.08 11.52
CA ILE A 164 0.46 17.16 10.09
C ILE A 164 -0.05 18.47 9.47
N THR A 165 -1.15 19.01 9.99
CA THR A 165 -1.63 20.34 9.57
C THR A 165 -0.62 21.43 9.96
N GLY A 166 -0.10 21.39 11.19
CA GLY A 166 0.94 22.32 11.66
C GLY A 166 2.21 22.23 10.83
N ILE A 167 2.69 21.00 10.56
CA ILE A 167 3.88 20.78 9.70
C ILE A 167 3.63 21.27 8.27
N SER A 168 2.46 21.00 7.70
CA SER A 168 2.12 21.43 6.33
C SER A 168 2.08 22.95 6.20
N LEU A 169 1.50 23.65 7.19
CA LEU A 169 1.50 25.11 7.24
C LEU A 169 2.92 25.68 7.39
N ALA A 170 3.73 25.08 8.25
CA ALA A 170 5.12 25.51 8.45
C ALA A 170 5.97 25.34 7.17
N LEU A 171 5.84 24.20 6.50
CA LEU A 171 6.52 23.95 5.23
C LEU A 171 6.07 24.92 4.14
N ASN A 172 4.75 25.17 4.03
CA ASN A 172 4.22 26.09 3.05
C ASN A 172 4.69 27.54 3.30
N TYR A 173 4.68 27.98 4.57
CA TYR A 173 5.22 29.29 4.95
C TYR A 173 6.73 29.40 4.69
N GLY A 174 7.46 28.28 4.83
CA GLY A 174 8.87 28.16 4.47
C GLY A 174 9.15 28.18 2.97
N GLY A 175 8.11 28.26 2.12
CA GLY A 175 8.23 28.32 0.66
C GLY A 175 8.20 26.97 -0.05
N ALA A 176 7.97 25.86 0.66
CA ALA A 176 7.82 24.56 0.01
C ALA A 176 6.49 24.49 -0.76
N ASP A 177 6.57 24.07 -2.02
CA ASP A 177 5.43 23.81 -2.88
C ASP A 177 5.28 22.32 -3.21
N MET A 178 4.36 21.99 -4.11
CA MET A 178 4.07 20.61 -4.51
C MET A 178 5.30 19.94 -5.18
N THR A 179 6.07 20.71 -5.95
CA THR A 179 7.28 20.21 -6.63
C THR A 179 8.35 19.89 -5.61
N TRP A 180 8.62 20.81 -4.68
CA TRP A 180 9.62 20.61 -3.63
C TRP A 180 9.30 19.39 -2.77
N ILE A 181 8.05 19.25 -2.32
CA ILE A 181 7.60 18.07 -1.55
C ILE A 181 7.75 16.80 -2.39
N GLY A 182 7.39 16.87 -3.68
CA GLY A 182 7.55 15.77 -4.62
C GLY A 182 9.00 15.30 -4.77
N TYR A 183 9.96 16.22 -4.66
CA TYR A 183 11.40 15.95 -4.77
C TYR A 183 12.02 15.46 -3.47
N PHE A 184 11.58 15.99 -2.33
CA PHE A 184 12.02 15.53 -1.02
C PHE A 184 11.49 14.12 -0.67
N ARG A 185 10.24 13.82 -1.04
CA ARG A 185 9.55 12.55 -0.73
C ARG A 185 10.33 11.28 -1.07
N PRO A 186 10.90 11.08 -2.28
CA PRO A 186 11.67 9.88 -2.57
C PRO A 186 12.92 9.74 -1.69
N ILE A 187 13.58 10.84 -1.34
CA ILE A 187 14.76 10.84 -0.47
C ILE A 187 14.40 10.27 0.90
N LEU A 188 13.25 10.68 1.44
CA LEU A 188 12.75 10.26 2.75
C LEU A 188 12.26 8.80 2.77
N SER A 189 11.54 8.36 1.72
CA SER A 189 10.75 7.13 1.76
C SER A 189 11.36 5.93 1.05
N CYS A 190 12.23 6.13 0.05
CA CYS A 190 12.88 5.03 -0.68
C CYS A 190 13.82 4.11 0.13
N PRO A 191 14.52 4.57 1.19
CA PRO A 191 15.57 3.77 1.83
C PRO A 191 15.13 2.40 2.37
N GLY A 192 13.85 2.21 2.68
CA GLY A 192 13.32 0.95 3.18
C GLY A 192 13.01 -0.12 2.12
N ILE A 193 12.93 0.25 0.84
CA ILE A 193 12.41 -0.64 -0.22
C ILE A 193 13.29 -1.87 -0.42
N ILE A 194 14.58 -1.67 -0.68
CA ILE A 194 15.51 -2.79 -0.93
C ILE A 194 15.71 -3.63 0.35
N PRO A 195 15.94 -3.04 1.54
CA PRO A 195 16.05 -3.82 2.77
C PRO A 195 14.80 -4.67 3.07
N LEU A 196 13.60 -4.15 2.78
CA LEU A 196 12.36 -4.92 2.89
C LEU A 196 12.36 -6.10 1.89
N GLY A 197 12.70 -5.85 0.63
CA GLY A 197 12.81 -6.90 -0.38
C GLY A 197 13.82 -7.99 0.00
N LEU A 198 14.99 -7.62 0.53
CA LEU A 198 16.00 -8.55 1.02
C LEU A 198 15.52 -9.34 2.24
N THR A 199 14.76 -8.71 3.14
CA THR A 199 14.17 -9.41 4.30
C THR A 199 13.25 -10.55 3.86
N LEU A 200 12.50 -10.36 2.77
CA LEU A 200 11.57 -11.36 2.25
C LEU A 200 12.23 -12.40 1.32
N ALA A 201 13.24 -11.99 0.53
CA ALA A 201 13.81 -12.84 -0.53
C ALA A 201 15.19 -13.43 -0.20
N TRP A 202 15.88 -12.92 0.82
CA TRP A 202 17.24 -13.32 1.15
C TRP A 202 17.37 -13.74 2.62
N SER A 203 17.51 -15.04 2.85
CA SER A 203 17.57 -15.65 4.19
C SER A 203 18.73 -15.19 5.08
N LYS A 204 19.74 -14.52 4.51
CA LYS A 204 20.91 -14.02 5.26
C LYS A 204 20.80 -12.56 5.69
N GLN A 205 19.71 -11.86 5.35
CA GLN A 205 19.52 -10.49 5.79
C GLN A 205 19.40 -10.46 7.32
N THR A 206 20.34 -9.80 8.00
CA THR A 206 20.37 -9.79 9.47
C THR A 206 19.47 -8.71 10.03
N ARG A 207 19.02 -8.87 11.30
CA ARG A 207 18.21 -7.85 11.99
C ARG A 207 18.90 -6.48 12.02
N LEU A 208 20.21 -6.45 12.24
CA LEU A 208 20.99 -5.21 12.24
C LEU A 208 20.97 -4.57 10.86
N ALA A 209 21.16 -5.35 9.80
CA ALA A 209 21.11 -4.86 8.43
C ALA A 209 19.73 -4.32 8.06
N ALA A 210 18.65 -5.01 8.44
CA ALA A 210 17.27 -4.59 8.19
C ALA A 210 16.93 -3.24 8.84
N ILE A 211 17.48 -2.94 10.02
CA ILE A 211 17.21 -1.69 10.75
C ILE A 211 18.17 -0.55 10.33
N ALA A 212 19.47 -0.82 10.28
CA ALA A 212 20.47 0.21 10.06
C ALA A 212 20.53 0.69 8.59
N SER A 213 20.30 -0.21 7.63
CA SER A 213 20.46 0.12 6.21
C SER A 213 19.49 1.19 5.70
N PRO A 214 18.19 1.18 6.03
CA PRO A 214 17.29 2.27 5.69
C PRO A 214 17.72 3.61 6.28
N ILE A 215 18.18 3.64 7.53
CA ILE A 215 18.61 4.88 8.21
C ILE A 215 19.85 5.45 7.53
N LEU A 216 20.86 4.62 7.29
CA LEU A 216 22.08 5.01 6.58
C LEU A 216 21.79 5.46 5.14
N GLY A 217 20.83 4.80 4.48
CA GLY A 217 20.41 5.18 3.14
C GLY A 217 19.73 6.54 3.08
N PHE A 218 18.84 6.84 4.04
CA PHE A 218 18.25 8.17 4.19
C PHE A 218 19.31 9.25 4.37
N LEU A 219 20.26 9.04 5.30
CA LEU A 219 21.34 10.00 5.57
C LEU A 219 22.23 10.20 4.33
N THR A 220 22.48 9.14 3.57
CA THR A 220 23.25 9.20 2.33
C THR A 220 22.53 10.00 1.26
N GLY A 221 21.25 9.72 1.00
CA GLY A 221 20.48 10.47 0.01
C GLY A 221 20.25 11.92 0.40
N LEU A 222 20.01 12.21 1.69
CA LEU A 222 19.93 13.58 2.20
C LEU A 222 21.25 14.33 1.99
N SER A 223 22.38 13.67 2.30
CA SER A 223 23.71 14.24 2.09
C SER A 223 23.99 14.52 0.62
N VAL A 224 23.67 13.57 -0.28
CA VAL A 224 23.85 13.74 -1.73
C VAL A 224 22.97 14.85 -2.26
N TRP A 225 21.70 14.94 -1.86
CA TRP A 225 20.80 16.00 -2.27
C TRP A 225 21.31 17.39 -1.90
N LEU A 226 21.69 17.59 -0.63
CA LEU A 226 22.17 18.89 -0.16
C LEU A 226 23.56 19.22 -0.72
N ALA A 227 24.46 18.25 -0.82
CA ALA A 227 25.80 18.44 -1.38
C ALA A 227 25.73 18.78 -2.87
N THR A 228 24.86 18.13 -3.65
CA THR A 228 24.69 18.43 -5.08
C THR A 228 23.99 19.77 -5.30
N ALA A 229 23.01 20.14 -4.47
CA ALA A 229 22.42 21.48 -4.49
C ALA A 229 23.50 22.56 -4.27
N LYS A 230 24.34 22.40 -3.23
CA LYS A 230 25.45 23.32 -2.95
C LYS A 230 26.51 23.33 -4.05
N SER A 231 26.90 22.17 -4.56
CA SER A 231 27.98 22.05 -5.54
C SER A 231 27.59 22.59 -6.91
N MET A 232 26.32 22.45 -7.32
CA MET A 232 25.86 22.87 -8.64
C MET A 232 25.39 24.32 -8.65
N TYR A 233 24.85 24.82 -7.53
CA TYR A 233 24.21 26.14 -7.45
C TYR A 233 24.83 27.08 -6.41
N GLY A 234 25.91 26.67 -5.74
CA GLY A 234 26.70 27.48 -4.80
C GLY A 234 26.07 27.70 -3.42
N THR A 235 24.76 27.45 -3.24
CA THR A 235 24.03 27.68 -1.98
C THR A 235 23.02 26.56 -1.72
N ILE A 236 22.51 26.50 -0.48
CA ILE A 236 21.42 25.59 -0.09
C ILE A 236 20.24 26.44 0.36
N ASN A 237 19.13 26.35 -0.37
CA ASN A 237 17.86 27.03 -0.12
C ASN A 237 16.72 26.30 -0.87
N ILE A 238 15.48 26.75 -0.73
CA ILE A 238 14.33 26.12 -1.41
C ILE A 238 14.52 26.02 -2.92
N SER A 239 14.96 27.08 -3.59
CA SER A 239 15.11 27.07 -5.05
C SER A 239 16.18 26.10 -5.56
N THR A 240 17.30 25.98 -4.85
CA THR A 240 18.38 25.04 -5.22
C THR A 240 18.05 23.59 -4.88
N THR A 241 17.24 23.36 -3.84
CA THR A 241 16.78 22.02 -3.45
C THR A 241 15.57 21.54 -4.25
N GLU A 242 14.82 22.46 -4.86
CA GLU A 242 13.77 22.19 -5.86
C GLU A 242 14.35 21.95 -7.27
N ALA A 243 15.67 21.99 -7.46
CA ALA A 243 16.25 21.68 -8.75
C ALA A 243 16.19 20.17 -9.04
N SER A 244 15.82 19.81 -10.27
CA SER A 244 15.58 18.41 -10.67
C SER A 244 16.80 17.50 -10.55
N PHE A 245 18.02 18.01 -10.82
CA PHE A 245 19.24 17.18 -10.73
C PHE A 245 19.60 16.80 -9.29
N PRO A 246 19.72 17.75 -8.33
CA PRO A 246 19.90 17.38 -6.93
C PRO A 246 18.86 16.39 -6.43
N ALA A 247 17.59 16.63 -6.75
CA ALA A 247 16.49 15.75 -6.33
C ALA A 247 16.66 14.32 -6.88
N LEU A 248 17.00 14.18 -8.16
CA LEU A 248 17.26 12.88 -8.78
C LEU A 248 18.45 12.16 -8.12
N TYR A 249 19.56 12.85 -7.90
CA TYR A 249 20.74 12.24 -7.27
C TYR A 249 20.47 11.83 -5.83
N GLY A 250 19.75 12.66 -5.07
CA GLY A 250 19.28 12.32 -3.72
C GLY A 250 18.39 11.07 -3.73
N ALA A 251 17.42 10.99 -4.65
CA ALA A 251 16.53 9.84 -4.77
C ALA A 251 17.28 8.55 -5.12
N ILE A 252 18.20 8.59 -6.09
CA ILE A 252 19.05 7.46 -6.48
C ILE A 252 19.91 6.99 -5.29
N ALA A 253 20.57 7.93 -4.61
CA ALA A 253 21.40 7.62 -3.46
C ALA A 253 20.58 7.00 -2.31
N SER A 254 19.42 7.58 -1.98
CA SER A 254 18.49 7.02 -0.98
C SER A 254 18.00 5.63 -1.33
N PHE A 255 17.74 5.35 -2.61
CA PHE A 255 17.20 4.07 -3.05
C PHE A 255 18.25 2.95 -3.07
N PHE A 256 19.44 3.20 -3.63
CA PHE A 256 20.44 2.15 -3.87
C PHE A 256 21.44 1.94 -2.72
N SER A 257 21.79 2.99 -1.96
CA SER A 257 22.76 2.83 -0.86
C SER A 257 22.33 1.85 0.25
N PRO A 258 21.04 1.73 0.64
CA PRO A 258 20.62 0.69 1.59
C PRO A 258 20.90 -0.73 1.12
N ALA A 259 20.96 -0.99 -0.20
CA ALA A 259 21.31 -2.31 -0.72
C ALA A 259 22.74 -2.68 -0.35
N LEU A 260 23.66 -1.73 -0.54
CA LEU A 260 25.07 -1.89 -0.20
C LEU A 260 25.24 -2.11 1.30
N TYR A 261 24.59 -1.28 2.13
CA TYR A 261 24.63 -1.43 3.58
C TYR A 261 24.04 -2.76 4.05
N SER A 262 22.92 -3.19 3.45
CA SER A 262 22.26 -4.46 3.80
C SER A 262 23.19 -5.64 3.58
N VAL A 263 23.87 -5.68 2.43
CA VAL A 263 24.80 -6.76 2.10
C VAL A 263 26.04 -6.71 3.00
N ILE A 264 26.68 -5.54 3.16
CA ILE A 264 27.91 -5.42 3.97
C ILE A 264 27.65 -5.79 5.43
N ILE A 265 26.59 -5.24 6.04
CA ILE A 265 26.27 -5.48 7.45
C ILE A 265 25.88 -6.95 7.68
N SER A 266 25.13 -7.55 6.74
CA SER A 266 24.74 -8.95 6.83
C SER A 266 25.93 -9.90 6.68
N LEU A 267 26.91 -9.57 5.83
CA LEU A 267 28.13 -10.37 5.67
C LEU A 267 29.12 -10.19 6.82
N TYR A 268 29.12 -9.02 7.49
CA TYR A 268 30.00 -8.75 8.62
C TYR A 268 29.68 -9.63 9.84
N LYS A 269 28.38 -9.81 10.14
CA LYS A 269 27.93 -10.70 11.22
C LYS A 269 26.76 -11.55 10.73
N PRO A 270 27.03 -12.66 10.01
CA PRO A 270 26.00 -13.51 9.44
C PRO A 270 25.07 -14.06 10.51
N ASP A 271 23.77 -14.00 10.24
CA ASP A 271 22.69 -14.56 11.04
C ASP A 271 21.59 -15.02 10.08
N SER A 272 20.82 -16.03 10.46
CA SER A 272 19.72 -16.56 9.65
C SER A 272 18.48 -16.70 10.50
N PHE A 273 17.42 -16.00 10.11
CA PHE A 273 16.14 -16.06 10.78
C PHE A 273 15.24 -17.14 10.17
N ASP A 274 14.77 -18.09 11.00
CA ASP A 274 13.80 -19.10 10.55
C ASP A 274 12.37 -18.53 10.61
N TRP A 275 11.81 -18.25 9.44
CA TRP A 275 10.47 -17.71 9.26
C TRP A 275 9.36 -18.65 9.74
N ARG A 276 9.62 -19.97 9.87
CA ARG A 276 8.63 -20.93 10.40
C ARG A 276 8.20 -20.60 11.83
N ARG A 277 9.00 -19.84 12.57
CA ARG A 277 8.67 -19.36 13.91
C ARG A 277 7.36 -18.54 13.95
N PHE A 278 6.99 -17.87 12.86
CA PHE A 278 5.72 -17.13 12.80
C PHE A 278 4.49 -18.03 12.76
N LEU A 279 4.62 -19.28 12.29
CA LEU A 279 3.53 -20.26 12.29
C LEU A 279 3.11 -20.63 13.73
N LEU A 280 4.00 -20.45 14.71
CA LEU A 280 3.72 -20.72 16.12
C LEU A 280 2.81 -19.66 16.78
N ILE A 281 2.78 -18.44 16.23
CA ILE A 281 1.98 -17.33 16.80
C ILE A 281 0.49 -17.60 16.57
N GLU A 282 0.13 -18.09 15.39
CA GLU A 282 -1.25 -18.44 15.03
C GLU A 282 -1.79 -19.61 15.88
N LEU A 283 -0.92 -20.57 16.22
CA LEU A 283 -1.22 -21.68 17.14
C LEU A 283 -1.48 -21.21 18.58
N ALA A 284 -0.81 -20.13 19.03
CA ALA A 284 -1.01 -19.58 20.37
C ALA A 284 -2.29 -18.74 20.49
N GLU A 285 -2.81 -18.21 19.38
CA GLU A 285 -4.04 -17.43 19.31
C GLU A 285 -5.29 -18.29 18.98
N ALA A 286 -5.09 -19.53 18.53
CA ALA A 286 -6.19 -20.48 18.33
C ALA A 286 -6.90 -20.78 19.67
N PRO A 287 -8.25 -20.73 19.74
CA PRO A 287 -8.97 -21.14 20.94
C PRO A 287 -8.67 -22.61 21.20
N LYS A 288 -8.05 -22.94 22.33
CA LYS A 288 -7.98 -24.33 22.79
C LYS A 288 -9.42 -24.81 22.98
N GLY A 289 -9.89 -25.67 22.09
CA GLY A 289 -11.10 -26.45 22.32
C GLY A 289 -10.89 -27.28 23.60
N ASP A 290 -11.92 -27.37 24.43
CA ASP A 290 -11.91 -28.21 25.63
C ASP A 290 -11.53 -29.66 25.23
N ASP A 291 -10.31 -30.07 25.57
CA ASP A 291 -9.99 -31.49 25.73
C ASP A 291 -10.67 -31.96 27.01
N SER A 292 -11.97 -32.26 26.91
CA SER A 292 -12.66 -33.07 27.90
C SER A 292 -13.66 -34.01 27.25
N GLU A 293 -13.56 -35.27 27.66
CA GLU A 293 -14.48 -36.38 27.45
C GLU A 293 -14.26 -37.23 26.19
N THR A 294 -13.30 -38.15 26.32
CA THR A 294 -13.48 -39.55 25.94
C THR A 294 -14.87 -40.03 26.36
N SER A 295 -15.80 -40.15 25.41
CA SER A 295 -16.98 -41.00 25.55
C SER A 295 -17.05 -41.94 24.35
N SER A 296 -16.76 -43.19 24.62
CA SER A 296 -16.94 -44.32 23.70
C SER A 296 -18.42 -44.46 23.34
N PRO A 297 -18.78 -44.78 22.08
CA PRO A 297 -20.15 -45.17 21.76
C PRO A 297 -20.45 -46.57 22.35
N PRO A 298 -21.69 -46.86 22.80
CA PRO A 298 -22.02 -48.19 23.27
C PRO A 298 -22.02 -49.20 22.12
N SER A 299 -21.57 -50.39 22.47
CA SER A 299 -21.58 -51.63 21.68
C SER A 299 -23.00 -52.05 21.29
N ASP A 300 -23.19 -52.36 20.01
CA ASP A 300 -24.14 -53.38 19.56
C ASP A 300 -23.38 -54.42 18.74
N ASP A 301 -23.40 -55.66 19.23
CA ASP A 301 -22.88 -56.86 18.58
C ASP A 301 -23.73 -57.23 17.34
N GLU A 302 -23.08 -57.66 16.25
CA GLU A 302 -23.36 -58.95 15.59
C GLU A 302 -22.37 -59.23 14.41
N ASN A 303 -21.60 -60.32 14.57
CA ASN A 303 -21.13 -61.31 13.58
C ASN A 303 -20.63 -60.87 12.17
N GLU A 304 -19.35 -61.09 11.83
CA GLU A 304 -18.78 -62.40 11.40
C GLU A 304 -17.41 -62.26 10.68
N THR A 305 -16.41 -62.97 11.22
CA THR A 305 -15.27 -63.70 10.59
C THR A 305 -14.21 -63.09 9.62
N LYS A 306 -12.95 -63.30 10.10
CA LYS A 306 -11.72 -63.82 9.43
C LYS A 306 -10.64 -62.86 8.87
N ALA A 307 -9.63 -62.63 9.73
CA ALA A 307 -8.20 -62.94 9.59
C ALA A 307 -7.46 -62.72 8.25
N ASN A 308 -6.45 -61.85 8.24
CA ASN A 308 -5.04 -62.29 8.13
C ASN A 308 -4.02 -61.21 8.57
N THR A 309 -2.83 -61.67 8.91
CA THR A 309 -1.71 -61.08 9.68
C THR A 309 -0.64 -60.32 8.86
N GLY A 310 0.12 -59.41 9.51
CA GLY A 310 1.51 -59.04 9.15
C GLY A 310 1.86 -57.54 9.13
N PRO A 311 3.09 -57.10 9.48
CA PRO A 311 3.28 -56.01 10.45
C PRO A 311 3.99 -54.73 9.94
N ASN A 312 3.84 -53.67 10.74
CA ASN A 312 4.71 -52.51 10.94
C ASN A 312 5.05 -51.61 9.73
N ASP A 313 4.52 -50.39 9.77
CA ASP A 313 5.37 -49.20 9.61
C ASP A 313 4.88 -48.06 10.51
N SER A 314 5.87 -47.42 11.13
CA SER A 314 5.81 -46.43 12.19
C SER A 314 4.92 -45.22 11.89
N GLN A 315 3.96 -44.95 12.77
CA GLN A 315 3.21 -43.70 12.84
C GLN A 315 4.12 -42.54 13.28
N SER A 316 4.34 -41.59 12.36
CA SER A 316 4.78 -40.23 12.67
C SER A 316 3.56 -39.45 13.18
N ASN A 317 3.51 -39.18 14.48
CA ASN A 317 2.53 -38.30 15.10
C ASN A 317 2.89 -36.84 14.78
N GLY A 318 2.52 -36.36 13.59
CA GLY A 318 2.47 -34.95 13.29
C GLY A 318 1.23 -34.30 13.91
N ILE A 319 1.38 -33.12 14.52
CA ILE A 319 0.25 -32.32 15.01
C ILE A 319 -0.52 -31.82 13.77
N VAL A 320 -1.74 -32.32 13.58
CA VAL A 320 -2.64 -31.89 12.51
C VAL A 320 -3.39 -30.65 12.98
N VAL A 321 -3.19 -29.53 12.28
CA VAL A 321 -4.01 -28.32 12.43
C VAL A 321 -5.37 -28.62 11.81
N SER A 322 -6.43 -28.58 12.62
CA SER A 322 -7.80 -28.88 12.19
C SER A 322 -8.38 -27.73 11.36
N GLU A 323 -9.05 -28.07 10.25
CA GLU A 323 -9.78 -27.12 9.43
C GLU A 323 -10.94 -26.48 10.19
N SER A 324 -10.91 -25.16 10.30
CA SER A 324 -12.14 -24.36 10.30
C SER A 324 -11.83 -22.95 9.77
N PRO A 325 -12.62 -22.42 8.82
CA PRO A 325 -12.50 -21.04 8.40
C PRO A 325 -13.10 -20.19 9.51
N SER A 326 -12.30 -19.90 10.55
CA SER A 326 -12.66 -18.95 11.59
C SER A 326 -12.82 -17.58 10.93
N GLU A 327 -14.07 -17.09 10.99
CA GLU A 327 -14.47 -15.77 10.55
C GLU A 327 -13.43 -14.73 10.95
N ASN A 328 -12.90 -14.04 9.93
CA ASN A 328 -12.18 -12.79 10.03
C ASN A 328 -12.65 -11.97 11.23
N VAL A 329 -11.77 -11.72 12.19
CA VAL A 329 -11.93 -10.61 13.15
C VAL A 329 -11.80 -9.32 12.34
N PHE A 330 -12.91 -8.92 11.73
CA PHE A 330 -13.05 -7.68 10.99
C PHE A 330 -12.98 -6.50 11.96
N VAL A 331 -11.95 -5.66 11.80
CA VAL A 331 -12.04 -4.25 12.18
C VAL A 331 -12.89 -3.57 11.12
N ASN A 332 -14.21 -3.64 11.27
CA ASN A 332 -15.13 -2.80 10.51
C ASN A 332 -14.95 -1.34 10.97
N ALA A 333 -14.24 -0.55 10.18
CA ALA A 333 -14.41 0.90 10.19
C ALA A 333 -15.71 1.22 9.44
N SER A 334 -16.87 1.05 10.09
CA SER A 334 -18.15 1.56 9.61
C SER A 334 -18.61 2.77 10.43
N SER A 335 -18.92 3.83 9.72
CA SER A 335 -19.56 5.07 10.16
C SER A 335 -20.94 4.83 10.81
N ASP A 336 -21.02 4.82 12.15
CA ASP A 336 -22.02 5.54 12.97
C ASP A 336 -21.93 5.08 14.44
N PRO A 337 -21.74 5.97 15.43
CA PRO A 337 -21.56 5.58 16.82
C PRO A 337 -22.87 5.76 17.60
N GLU A 338 -23.86 4.87 17.47
CA GLU A 338 -24.87 4.73 18.53
C GLU A 338 -25.74 3.47 18.40
N LYS A 339 -25.95 2.81 19.55
CA LYS A 339 -26.79 1.61 19.79
C LYS A 339 -26.20 0.24 19.41
N ALA A 340 -25.37 -0.28 20.31
CA ALA A 340 -25.38 -1.70 20.67
C ALA A 340 -25.62 -1.85 22.18
N LYS A 341 -26.80 -2.37 22.52
CA LYS A 341 -27.21 -2.75 23.88
C LYS A 341 -26.36 -3.93 24.36
N THR A 342 -26.06 -3.86 25.65
CA THR A 342 -25.51 -4.89 26.53
C THR A 342 -26.11 -6.28 26.29
N ILE A 343 -25.23 -7.26 26.05
CA ILE A 343 -25.44 -8.65 26.48
C ILE A 343 -24.25 -8.98 27.38
N ASN A 344 -24.55 -9.14 28.68
CA ASN A 344 -23.61 -9.64 29.68
C ASN A 344 -23.27 -11.09 29.35
N VAL A 345 -22.03 -11.36 28.98
CA VAL A 345 -21.39 -12.66 29.22
C VAL A 345 -20.30 -12.39 30.23
N GLY A 346 -20.42 -13.03 31.39
CA GLY A 346 -19.63 -12.75 32.58
C GLY A 346 -18.13 -12.84 32.35
N GLU A 347 -17.40 -12.02 33.09
CA GLU A 347 -15.96 -12.05 33.24
C GLU A 347 -15.47 -13.48 33.49
N LYS A 348 -14.72 -14.04 32.53
CA LYS A 348 -13.64 -14.97 32.86
C LYS A 348 -12.34 -14.23 32.66
N SER A 349 -11.73 -13.91 33.81
CA SER A 349 -10.35 -13.46 33.97
C SER A 349 -9.44 -14.21 33.00
N THR A 350 -8.95 -13.52 31.96
CA THR A 350 -7.85 -14.02 31.13
C THR A 350 -6.60 -13.93 31.99
N ALA A 351 -6.35 -14.97 32.77
CA ALA A 351 -5.09 -15.16 33.46
C ALA A 351 -3.99 -15.10 32.40
N SER A 352 -3.12 -14.10 32.51
CA SER A 352 -1.95 -13.99 31.66
C SER A 352 -1.00 -15.14 31.97
N ILE A 353 -1.01 -16.17 31.13
CA ILE A 353 -0.02 -17.24 31.17
C ILE A 353 1.27 -16.73 30.52
N SER A 354 2.32 -16.75 31.31
CA SER A 354 3.73 -16.60 30.92
C SER A 354 4.13 -17.68 29.92
N THR A 355 3.86 -17.46 28.63
CA THR A 355 4.06 -18.47 27.56
C THR A 355 5.20 -18.11 26.60
N GLU A 356 6.16 -17.28 26.99
CA GLU A 356 7.37 -17.08 26.17
C GLU A 356 8.36 -18.25 26.29
N SER A 357 8.34 -18.98 27.42
CA SER A 357 9.27 -20.09 27.67
C SER A 357 8.85 -21.42 27.04
N GLU A 358 7.57 -21.66 26.75
CA GLU A 358 7.10 -22.91 26.14
C GLU A 358 7.12 -22.88 24.60
N ILE A 359 6.86 -21.72 23.97
CA ILE A 359 6.89 -21.57 22.50
C ILE A 359 8.33 -21.70 21.96
N GLY A 360 9.35 -21.38 22.76
CA GLY A 360 10.75 -21.49 22.38
C GLY A 360 11.26 -22.93 22.20
N ASN A 361 10.52 -23.94 22.66
CA ASN A 361 10.92 -25.36 22.65
C ASN A 361 10.13 -26.22 21.66
N ILE A 362 9.26 -25.63 20.83
CA ILE A 362 8.53 -26.37 19.80
C ILE A 362 9.46 -26.62 18.61
N ASP A 363 9.63 -27.89 18.25
CA ASP A 363 10.41 -28.31 17.09
C ASP A 363 9.75 -27.81 15.79
N LEU A 364 10.42 -26.89 15.10
CA LEU A 364 9.95 -26.23 13.87
C LEU A 364 9.80 -27.21 12.70
N ASP A 365 10.44 -28.37 12.76
CA ASP A 365 10.36 -29.38 11.70
C ASP A 365 9.01 -30.11 11.68
N ASN A 366 8.25 -30.04 12.78
CA ASN A 366 6.91 -30.64 12.88
C ASN A 366 5.76 -29.67 12.59
N VAL A 367 6.07 -28.40 12.31
CA VAL A 367 5.06 -27.36 12.06
C VAL A 367 4.64 -27.39 10.60
N ARG A 368 3.40 -27.82 10.33
CA ARG A 368 2.80 -27.75 8.99
C ARG A 368 2.26 -26.36 8.70
N HIS A 369 2.32 -25.97 7.43
CA HIS A 369 1.74 -24.71 6.97
C HIS A 369 0.21 -24.74 7.16
N PRO A 370 -0.44 -23.64 7.57
CA PRO A 370 -1.90 -23.57 7.73
C PRO A 370 -2.67 -23.69 6.41
N PHE A 371 -1.99 -23.61 5.26
CA PHE A 371 -2.61 -23.70 3.95
C PHE A 371 -2.41 -25.10 3.37
N SER A 372 -3.45 -25.61 2.70
CA SER A 372 -3.37 -26.82 1.91
C SER A 372 -2.31 -26.71 0.80
N GLU A 373 -1.75 -27.85 0.37
CA GLU A 373 -0.77 -27.87 -0.73
C GLU A 373 -1.34 -27.29 -2.03
N GLU A 374 -2.64 -27.43 -2.28
CA GLU A 374 -3.32 -26.82 -3.42
C GLU A 374 -3.21 -25.28 -3.37
N THR A 375 -3.54 -24.69 -2.22
CA THR A 375 -3.43 -23.24 -1.98
C THR A 375 -1.97 -22.78 -2.13
N LEU A 376 -1.00 -23.54 -1.62
CA LEU A 376 0.42 -23.23 -1.78
C LEU A 376 0.88 -23.28 -3.25
N GLN A 377 0.37 -24.23 -4.04
CA GLN A 377 0.64 -24.29 -5.49
C GLN A 377 0.05 -23.08 -6.22
N GLU A 378 -1.17 -22.66 -5.84
CA GLU A 378 -1.80 -21.46 -6.39
C GLU A 378 -1.00 -20.20 -6.07
N LEU A 379 -0.58 -20.03 -4.81
CA LEU A 379 0.31 -18.95 -4.36
C LEU A 379 1.61 -18.89 -5.17
N ARG A 380 2.28 -20.04 -5.37
CA ARG A 380 3.50 -20.14 -6.19
C ARG A 380 3.25 -19.77 -7.66
N ARG A 381 2.06 -20.07 -8.20
CA ARG A 381 1.66 -19.66 -9.56
C ARG A 381 1.47 -18.14 -9.63
N TRP A 382 0.71 -17.57 -8.70
CA TRP A 382 0.47 -16.12 -8.63
C TRP A 382 1.75 -15.33 -8.43
N TYR A 383 2.66 -15.82 -7.58
CA TYR A 383 3.99 -15.24 -7.38
C TYR A 383 4.79 -15.15 -8.69
N ARG A 384 4.80 -16.20 -9.51
CA ARG A 384 5.47 -16.19 -10.82
C ARG A 384 4.84 -15.19 -11.78
N ILE A 385 3.50 -15.14 -11.83
CA ILE A 385 2.77 -14.18 -12.67
C ILE A 385 3.10 -12.74 -12.25
N ALA A 386 3.08 -12.46 -10.95
CA ALA A 386 3.41 -11.14 -10.40
C ALA A 386 4.81 -10.69 -10.81
N TRP A 387 5.81 -11.59 -10.76
CA TRP A 387 7.18 -11.27 -11.20
C TRP A 387 7.28 -11.00 -12.70
N ILE A 388 6.68 -11.85 -13.54
CA ILE A 388 6.67 -11.64 -15.00
C ILE A 388 6.03 -10.30 -15.32
N PHE A 389 4.89 -10.00 -14.70
CA PHE A 389 4.16 -8.76 -14.90
C PHE A 389 4.96 -7.54 -14.41
N PHE A 390 5.58 -7.63 -13.23
CA PHE A 390 6.48 -6.60 -12.70
C PHE A 390 7.62 -6.30 -13.67
N VAL A 391 8.35 -7.31 -14.14
CA VAL A 391 9.46 -7.14 -15.09
C VAL A 391 8.95 -6.51 -16.39
N ALA A 392 7.84 -6.99 -16.93
CA ALA A 392 7.25 -6.44 -18.16
C ALA A 392 6.86 -4.96 -18.00
N VAL A 393 6.16 -4.60 -16.92
CA VAL A 393 5.77 -3.21 -16.64
C VAL A 393 6.99 -2.32 -16.44
N VAL A 394 8.03 -2.79 -15.73
CA VAL A 394 9.27 -2.03 -15.56
C VAL A 394 9.95 -1.81 -16.91
N LEU A 395 10.16 -2.85 -17.72
CA LEU A 395 10.79 -2.72 -19.03
C LEU A 395 10.00 -1.78 -19.96
N ILE A 396 8.68 -1.93 -20.01
CA ILE A 396 7.84 -1.07 -20.84
C ILE A 396 7.90 0.38 -20.35
N THR A 397 7.75 0.63 -19.05
CA THR A 397 7.57 2.01 -18.55
C THR A 397 8.88 2.73 -18.21
N PHE A 398 9.98 2.02 -17.99
CA PHE A 398 11.29 2.62 -17.70
C PHE A 398 12.17 2.67 -18.95
N ILE A 399 12.01 1.72 -19.88
CA ILE A 399 12.87 1.61 -21.05
C ILE A 399 12.09 1.95 -22.32
N ALA A 400 11.07 1.15 -22.67
CA ALA A 400 10.43 1.26 -23.98
C ALA A 400 9.67 2.59 -24.17
N TRP A 401 8.90 3.02 -23.18
CA TRP A 401 8.07 4.23 -23.26
C TRP A 401 8.88 5.53 -23.20
N PRO A 402 9.91 5.67 -22.34
CA PRO A 402 10.74 6.86 -22.35
C PRO A 402 11.67 6.93 -23.58
N MET A 403 12.01 5.80 -24.22
CA MET A 403 12.96 5.77 -25.35
C MET A 403 12.59 6.75 -26.50
N PRO A 404 11.33 6.83 -26.96
CA PRO A 404 10.90 7.86 -27.92
C PRO A 404 11.11 9.32 -27.48
N LEU A 405 11.17 9.61 -26.17
CA LEU A 405 11.40 10.96 -25.63
C LEU A 405 12.87 11.41 -25.75
N TYR A 406 13.81 10.47 -25.97
CA TYR A 406 15.22 10.77 -26.23
C TYR A 406 15.49 11.15 -27.69
N ARG A 407 14.56 10.87 -28.59
CA ARG A 407 14.72 11.18 -30.01
C ARG A 407 14.26 12.60 -30.29
N ASP A 408 14.99 13.29 -31.16
CA ASP A 408 14.60 14.57 -31.77
C ASP A 408 13.48 14.37 -32.81
N TYR A 409 12.41 13.65 -32.43
CA TYR A 409 11.27 13.37 -33.27
C TYR A 409 10.17 14.39 -33.04
N ILE A 410 9.87 15.16 -34.08
CA ILE A 410 8.70 16.03 -34.13
C ILE A 410 7.51 15.17 -34.55
N PHE A 411 6.46 15.18 -33.74
CA PHE A 411 5.28 14.37 -34.03
C PHE A 411 4.61 14.91 -35.30
N THR A 412 4.43 14.04 -36.31
CA THR A 412 3.59 14.36 -37.46
C THR A 412 2.14 14.54 -37.01
N LYS A 413 1.32 15.26 -37.79
CA LYS A 413 -0.11 15.44 -37.50
C LYS A 413 -0.83 14.09 -37.31
N SER A 414 -0.53 13.10 -38.15
CA SER A 414 -1.11 11.75 -38.05
C SER A 414 -0.67 11.04 -36.77
N PHE A 415 0.60 11.11 -36.42
CA PHE A 415 1.12 10.51 -35.19
C PHE A 415 0.54 11.17 -33.94
N PHE A 416 0.50 12.51 -33.91
CA PHE A 416 -0.08 13.28 -32.80
C PHE A 416 -1.58 12.96 -32.61
N SER A 417 -2.32 12.89 -33.72
CA SER A 417 -3.73 12.48 -33.70
C SER A 417 -3.87 11.07 -33.12
N GLY A 418 -3.08 10.11 -33.61
CA GLY A 418 -3.07 8.74 -33.09
C GLY A 418 -2.74 8.68 -31.59
N TRP A 419 -1.68 9.35 -31.15
CA TRP A 419 -1.27 9.43 -29.74
C TRP A 419 -2.41 9.92 -28.84
N THR A 420 -3.06 11.02 -29.23
CA THR A 420 -4.16 11.60 -28.46
C THR A 420 -5.40 10.71 -28.49
N THR A 421 -5.71 10.08 -29.62
CA THR A 421 -6.82 9.13 -29.72
C THR A 421 -6.62 7.92 -28.81
N VAL A 422 -5.42 7.32 -28.78
CA VAL A 422 -5.14 6.19 -27.88
C VAL A 422 -5.21 6.64 -26.42
N ALA A 423 -4.69 7.83 -26.08
CA ALA A 423 -4.79 8.39 -24.74
C ALA A 423 -6.26 8.52 -24.26
N ILE A 424 -7.16 8.98 -25.15
CA ILE A 424 -8.59 9.08 -24.85
C ILE A 424 -9.23 7.69 -24.70
N ILE A 425 -8.94 6.75 -25.61
CA ILE A 425 -9.46 5.37 -25.51
C ILE A 425 -9.02 4.72 -24.18
N TRP A 426 -7.77 4.93 -23.78
CA TRP A 426 -7.23 4.39 -22.53
C TRP A 426 -7.90 5.00 -21.29
N GLN A 427 -8.31 6.27 -21.35
CA GLN A 427 -9.08 6.91 -20.29
C GLN A 427 -10.43 6.22 -20.08
N PHE A 428 -11.13 5.89 -21.18
CA PHE A 428 -12.39 5.13 -21.11
C PHE A 428 -12.14 3.71 -20.59
N PHE A 429 -11.10 3.03 -21.06
CA PHE A 429 -10.71 1.72 -20.52
C PHE A 429 -10.48 1.78 -19.00
N ALA A 430 -9.73 2.78 -18.52
CA ALA A 430 -9.48 2.96 -17.10
C ALA A 430 -10.77 3.21 -16.30
N PHE A 431 -11.69 4.01 -16.84
CA PHE A 431 -13.02 4.22 -16.27
C PHE A 431 -13.81 2.91 -16.17
N PHE A 432 -13.86 2.11 -17.25
CA PHE A 432 -14.55 0.83 -17.22
C PHE A 432 -13.90 -0.16 -16.23
N ALA A 433 -12.58 -0.25 -16.21
CA ALA A 433 -11.83 -1.21 -15.39
C ALA A 433 -11.84 -0.88 -13.90
N VAL A 434 -11.81 0.40 -13.52
CA VAL A 434 -11.67 0.83 -12.12
C VAL A 434 -12.98 1.32 -11.52
N VAL A 435 -13.92 1.80 -12.34
CA VAL A 435 -15.21 2.31 -11.84
C VAL A 435 -16.32 1.29 -12.08
N LEU A 436 -16.53 0.83 -13.32
CA LEU A 436 -17.69 -0.02 -13.63
C LEU A 436 -17.46 -1.49 -13.27
N TYR A 437 -16.28 -2.04 -13.55
CA TYR A 437 -16.00 -3.45 -13.31
C TYR A 437 -16.11 -3.83 -11.82
N PRO A 438 -15.54 -3.09 -10.85
CA PRO A 438 -15.71 -3.43 -9.42
C PRO A 438 -17.17 -3.36 -8.95
N LEU A 439 -17.98 -2.46 -9.50
CA LEU A 439 -19.41 -2.39 -9.20
C LEU A 439 -20.16 -3.62 -9.72
N TYR A 440 -19.79 -4.11 -10.90
CA TYR A 440 -20.36 -5.32 -11.48
C TYR A 440 -19.93 -6.58 -10.72
N ASP A 441 -18.62 -6.73 -10.44
CA ASP A 441 -18.06 -7.89 -9.75
C ASP A 441 -18.56 -7.98 -8.30
N GLY A 442 -18.52 -6.86 -7.57
CA GLY A 442 -18.99 -6.73 -6.19
C GLY A 442 -20.51 -6.70 -6.02
N ARG A 443 -21.31 -6.80 -7.08
CA ARG A 443 -22.79 -6.60 -7.03
C ARG A 443 -23.47 -7.51 -6.00
N HIS A 444 -23.03 -8.76 -5.89
CA HIS A 444 -23.63 -9.73 -4.96
C HIS A 444 -23.30 -9.39 -3.50
N ALA A 445 -22.07 -8.95 -3.24
CA ALA A 445 -21.65 -8.47 -1.93
C ALA A 445 -22.40 -7.19 -1.54
N ILE A 446 -22.56 -6.25 -2.47
CA ILE A 446 -23.34 -5.01 -2.28
C ILE A 446 -24.81 -5.34 -1.97
N VAL A 447 -25.42 -6.28 -2.69
CA VAL A 447 -26.79 -6.74 -2.43
C VAL A 447 -26.90 -7.44 -1.08
N LYS A 448 -25.93 -8.27 -0.69
CA LYS A 448 -25.90 -8.93 0.63
C LYS A 448 -25.79 -7.90 1.76
N ALA A 449 -24.89 -6.94 1.63
CA ALA A 449 -24.69 -5.88 2.62
C ALA A 449 -25.93 -5.00 2.76
N SER A 450 -26.49 -4.51 1.65
CA SER A 450 -27.72 -3.70 1.64
C SER A 450 -28.91 -4.44 2.24
N ARG A 451 -29.11 -5.72 1.92
CA ARG A 451 -30.14 -6.56 2.56
C ARG A 451 -29.90 -6.73 4.05
N GLY A 452 -28.65 -6.88 4.48
CA GLY A 452 -28.26 -6.97 5.89
C GLY A 452 -28.59 -5.69 6.66
N VAL A 453 -28.22 -4.53 6.12
CA VAL A 453 -28.56 -3.21 6.66
C VAL A 453 -30.08 -3.05 6.75
N TRP A 454 -30.79 -3.36 5.66
CA TRP A 454 -32.26 -3.29 5.61
C TRP A 454 -32.92 -4.16 6.69
N ARG A 455 -32.47 -5.40 6.86
CA ARG A 455 -32.96 -6.31 7.91
C ARG A 455 -32.64 -5.81 9.31
N SER A 456 -31.47 -5.23 9.53
CA SER A 456 -31.06 -4.67 10.83
C SER A 456 -31.92 -3.45 11.20
N VAL A 457 -32.17 -2.56 10.23
CA VAL A 457 -33.05 -1.40 10.41
C VAL A 457 -34.48 -1.87 10.69
N ASN A 458 -35.05 -2.76 9.88
CA ASN A 458 -36.41 -3.26 10.08
C ASN A 458 -36.56 -4.13 11.34
N GLY A 459 -35.53 -4.88 11.72
CA GLY A 459 -35.51 -5.68 12.95
C GLY A 459 -35.47 -4.83 14.22
N LYS A 460 -34.95 -3.59 14.15
CA LYS A 460 -35.06 -2.60 15.24
C LYS A 460 -36.46 -1.98 15.31
N PHE A 461 -37.15 -1.80 14.19
CA PHE A 461 -38.53 -1.27 14.15
C PHE A 461 -39.59 -2.27 14.65
N ASN A 462 -39.40 -3.58 14.46
CA ASN A 462 -40.33 -4.60 14.96
C ASN A 462 -40.11 -4.99 16.44
N ARG A 463 -39.17 -4.34 17.15
CA ARG A 463 -38.87 -4.59 18.58
C ARG A 463 -39.22 -3.40 19.49
N THR A 464 -39.89 -2.39 18.94
CA THR A 464 -40.57 -1.28 19.64
C THR A 464 -42.06 -1.42 19.40
#